data_AF-A0A2V5Y523-F1
#
_entry.id   AF-A0A2V5Y523-F1
#
_cell.length_a   1.000
_cell.length_b   1.000
_cell.length_c   1.000
_cell.angle_alpha   90.00
_cell.angle_beta   90.00
_cell.angle_gamma   90.00
#
_symmetry.space_group_name_H-M   'P 1'
#
loop_
_entity.id
_entity.type
_entity.pdbx_description
1 polymer ?
#
loop_
_entity_poly.entity_id
_entity_poly.type
_entity_poly.pdbx_seq_one_letter_code
_entity_poly.pdbx_strand_id
1 'polypeptide(L)'
;MVKHERTRRKTKDARHHGAGFTLAELLVSVGVLVLLVLLATQLLNSAATITILGHKQMDADSQARQLLDRMAIDFAQMVKRSDVDYYVKSSAIPPPTGVRNLLQAGNDTIAFYSTVPGYYPSTGSQSPVSLVAYRVNSQNKLERMGKGLVWNAVSTTDTPVVFMPIPLASPLPIAELPSPTPDPTSTPAWPEVASTGSWSDSEAIGPQVFRFEY
;
A
#
# COMPACT_ATOMS: atom_id res chain seq x y z
N MET A 1 45.03 -17.37 -102.03
CA MET A 1 45.35 -15.97 -101.69
C MET A 1 44.10 -15.36 -101.06
N VAL A 2 44.23 -15.01 -99.78
CA VAL A 2 43.18 -14.62 -98.82
C VAL A 2 42.79 -13.15 -99.01
N LYS A 3 41.49 -12.80 -98.96
CA LYS A 3 41.04 -11.61 -98.21
C LYS A 3 39.53 -11.53 -97.95
N HIS A 4 39.17 -12.07 -96.79
CA HIS A 4 38.31 -11.50 -95.75
C HIS A 4 37.11 -10.61 -96.13
N GLU A 5 35.96 -11.27 -96.07
CA GLU A 5 34.74 -10.84 -95.40
C GLU A 5 35.00 -10.19 -94.02
N ARG A 6 34.47 -8.97 -93.82
CA ARG A 6 34.25 -8.36 -92.49
C ARG A 6 32.95 -7.55 -92.47
N THR A 7 31.88 -8.27 -92.16
CA THR A 7 30.84 -7.96 -91.18
C THR A 7 30.82 -6.53 -90.61
N ARG A 8 29.78 -5.77 -91.00
CA ARG A 8 29.33 -4.55 -90.31
C ARG A 8 28.95 -4.88 -88.85
N ARG A 9 29.77 -4.44 -87.91
CA ARG A 9 29.45 -4.46 -86.47
C ARG A 9 28.50 -3.29 -86.18
N LYS A 10 27.20 -3.55 -86.00
CA LYS A 10 26.29 -2.61 -85.33
C LYS A 10 26.53 -2.75 -83.83
N THR A 11 27.28 -1.82 -83.24
CA THR A 11 27.25 -1.57 -81.81
C THR A 11 25.85 -1.09 -81.44
N LYS A 12 25.06 -1.96 -80.80
CA LYS A 12 23.89 -1.52 -80.05
C LYS A 12 24.43 -0.92 -78.76
N ASP A 13 24.50 0.41 -78.71
CA ASP A 13 24.62 1.10 -77.44
C ASP A 13 23.38 0.75 -76.62
N ALA A 14 23.57 -0.07 -75.58
CA ALA A 14 22.58 -0.28 -74.55
C ALA A 14 22.43 1.04 -73.79
N ARG A 15 21.48 1.88 -74.21
CA ARG A 15 21.02 2.99 -73.41
C ARG A 15 20.39 2.39 -72.16
N HIS A 16 21.13 2.42 -71.05
CA HIS A 16 20.54 2.40 -69.74
C HIS A 16 19.68 3.65 -69.60
N HIS A 17 18.39 3.53 -69.95
CA HIS A 17 17.41 4.50 -69.52
C HIS A 17 17.26 4.30 -68.02
N GLY A 18 17.88 5.19 -67.24
CA GLY A 18 17.57 5.35 -65.83
C GLY A 18 16.11 5.76 -65.71
N ALA A 19 15.23 4.78 -65.48
CA ALA A 19 13.84 5.04 -65.16
C ALA A 19 13.81 5.68 -63.76
N GLY A 20 13.59 6.99 -63.71
CA GLY A 20 13.34 7.70 -62.46
C GLY A 20 11.91 7.43 -61.96
N PHE A 21 11.71 7.49 -60.65
CA PHE A 21 10.40 7.39 -60.02
C PHE A 21 9.46 8.49 -60.51
N THR A 22 8.21 8.15 -60.81
CA THR A 22 7.17 9.13 -61.14
C THR A 22 6.72 9.89 -59.90
N LEU A 23 6.20 11.11 -60.06
CA LEU A 23 5.65 11.91 -58.95
C LEU A 23 4.54 11.17 -58.19
N ALA A 24 3.75 10.36 -58.90
CA ALA A 24 2.69 9.55 -58.30
C ALA A 24 3.26 8.44 -57.39
N GLU A 25 4.30 7.73 -57.84
CA GLU A 25 4.96 6.70 -57.04
C GLU A 25 5.69 7.30 -55.82
N LEU A 26 6.27 8.51 -55.95
CA LEU A 26 6.85 9.24 -54.83
C LEU A 26 5.78 9.65 -53.80
N LEU A 27 4.63 10.14 -54.24
CA LEU A 27 3.52 10.49 -53.34
C LEU A 27 2.97 9.26 -52.61
N VAL A 28 2.79 8.14 -53.32
CA VAL A 28 2.32 6.88 -52.72
C VAL A 28 3.33 6.34 -51.71
N SER A 29 4.62 6.32 -52.05
CA SER A 29 5.67 5.84 -51.13
C SER A 29 5.80 6.69 -49.87
N VAL A 30 5.73 8.03 -49.98
CA VAL A 30 5.72 8.93 -48.81
C VAL A 30 4.44 8.74 -47.99
N GLY A 31 3.28 8.56 -48.63
CA GLY A 31 2.03 8.27 -47.94
C GLY A 31 2.07 6.97 -47.13
N VAL A 32 2.58 5.89 -47.73
CA VAL A 32 2.78 4.61 -47.04
C VAL A 32 3.81 4.76 -45.91
N LEU A 33 4.91 5.49 -46.14
CA LEU A 33 5.91 5.73 -45.11
C LEU A 33 5.32 6.45 -43.89
N VAL A 34 4.54 7.52 -44.10
CA VAL A 34 3.88 8.24 -43.01
C VAL A 34 2.92 7.32 -42.26
N LEU A 35 2.12 6.52 -42.95
CA LEU A 35 1.20 5.57 -42.33
C LEU A 35 1.95 4.53 -41.49
N LEU A 36 3.05 3.97 -42.01
CA LEU A 36 3.88 3.02 -41.28
C LEU A 36 4.51 3.65 -40.03
N VAL A 37 5.00 4.88 -40.12
CA VAL A 37 5.58 5.62 -38.98
C VAL A 37 4.52 5.90 -37.91
N LEU A 38 3.31 6.32 -38.31
CA LEU A 38 2.20 6.55 -37.38
C LEU A 38 1.79 5.25 -36.66
N LEU A 39 1.67 4.15 -37.41
CA LEU A 39 1.31 2.85 -36.86
C LEU A 39 2.40 2.33 -35.90
N ALA A 40 3.68 2.46 -36.29
CA ALA A 40 4.80 2.09 -35.43
C ALA A 40 4.82 2.93 -34.13
N THR A 41 4.56 4.23 -34.23
CA THR A 41 4.49 5.13 -33.06
C THR A 41 3.35 4.74 -32.13
N GLN A 42 2.16 4.45 -32.68
CA GLN A 42 1.00 4.04 -31.88
C GLN A 42 1.22 2.69 -31.19
N LEU A 43 1.82 1.72 -31.87
CA LEU A 43 2.21 0.44 -31.28
C LEU A 43 3.22 0.63 -30.15
N LEU A 44 4.23 1.47 -30.34
CA LEU A 44 5.24 1.74 -29.33
C LEU A 44 4.64 2.41 -28.09
N ASN A 45 3.76 3.39 -28.26
CA ASN A 45 3.06 4.05 -27.15
C ASN A 45 2.15 3.08 -26.37
N SER A 46 1.47 2.18 -27.08
CA SER A 46 0.63 1.15 -26.46
C SER A 46 1.47 0.15 -25.67
N ALA A 47 2.57 -0.34 -26.27
CA ALA A 47 3.50 -1.24 -25.61
C ALA A 47 4.16 -0.59 -24.38
N ALA A 48 4.55 0.69 -24.47
CA ALA A 48 5.11 1.44 -23.34
C ALA A 48 4.09 1.55 -22.19
N THR A 49 2.83 1.87 -22.50
CA THR A 49 1.77 1.98 -21.50
C THR A 49 1.52 0.66 -20.77
N ILE A 50 1.41 -0.44 -21.53
CA ILE A 50 1.20 -1.78 -20.97
C ILE A 50 2.40 -2.19 -20.11
N THR A 51 3.62 -1.94 -20.59
CA THR A 51 4.84 -2.26 -19.85
C THR A 51 4.91 -1.48 -18.53
N ILE A 52 4.61 -0.19 -18.54
CA ILE A 52 4.60 0.64 -17.33
C ILE A 52 3.53 0.15 -16.34
N LEU A 53 2.33 -0.17 -16.82
CA LEU A 53 1.28 -0.71 -15.96
C LEU A 53 1.67 -2.06 -15.34
N GLY A 54 2.29 -2.94 -16.13
CA GLY A 54 2.79 -4.23 -15.65
C GLY A 54 3.84 -4.07 -14.54
N HIS A 55 4.78 -3.13 -14.69
CA HIS A 55 5.74 -2.82 -13.63
C HIS A 55 5.05 -2.30 -12.37
N LYS A 56 4.10 -1.36 -12.49
CA LYS A 56 3.34 -0.84 -11.34
C LYS A 56 2.59 -1.94 -10.59
N GLN A 57 1.95 -2.86 -11.31
CA GLN A 57 1.23 -3.99 -10.69
C GLN A 57 2.20 -4.95 -10.00
N MET A 58 3.34 -5.24 -10.62
CA MET A 58 4.37 -6.09 -10.03
C MET A 58 4.97 -5.47 -8.76
N ASP A 59 5.26 -4.16 -8.78
CA ASP A 59 5.75 -3.42 -7.62
C ASP A 59 4.70 -3.39 -6.50
N ALA A 60 3.43 -3.23 -6.87
CA ALA A 60 2.32 -3.25 -5.92
C ALA A 60 2.15 -4.63 -5.28
N ASP A 61 2.19 -5.73 -6.04
CA ASP A 61 2.12 -7.10 -5.51
C ASP A 61 3.30 -7.41 -4.59
N SER A 62 4.51 -7.00 -4.97
CA SER A 62 5.72 -7.19 -4.17
C SER A 62 5.61 -6.51 -2.80
N GLN A 63 5.19 -5.24 -2.78
CA GLN A 63 4.98 -4.50 -1.53
C GLN A 63 3.77 -5.04 -0.74
N ALA A 64 2.70 -5.51 -1.40
CA ALA A 64 1.54 -6.11 -0.74
C ALA A 64 1.96 -7.37 0.03
N ARG A 65 2.78 -8.22 -0.59
CA ARG A 65 3.30 -9.44 0.04
C ARG A 65 4.11 -9.12 1.29
N GLN A 66 5.00 -8.12 1.22
CA GLN A 66 5.80 -7.70 2.37
C GLN A 66 4.93 -7.19 3.53
N LEU A 67 3.91 -6.37 3.23
CA LEU A 67 2.96 -5.92 4.25
C LEU A 67 2.22 -7.10 4.88
N LEU A 68 1.61 -7.96 4.05
CA LEU A 68 0.74 -9.04 4.54
C LEU A 68 1.54 -10.05 5.36
N ASP A 69 2.79 -10.32 4.97
CA ASP A 69 3.70 -11.16 5.77
C ASP A 69 3.99 -10.53 7.13
N ARG A 70 4.27 -9.21 7.16
CA ARG A 70 4.47 -8.51 8.43
C ARG A 70 3.23 -8.52 9.32
N MET A 71 2.06 -8.28 8.74
CA MET A 71 0.78 -8.33 9.44
C MET A 71 0.48 -9.73 9.97
N ALA A 72 0.78 -10.77 9.19
CA ALA A 72 0.64 -12.16 9.63
C ALA A 72 1.54 -12.46 10.83
N ILE A 73 2.79 -11.98 10.84
CA ILE A 73 3.70 -12.13 11.99
C ILE A 73 3.13 -11.45 13.23
N ASP A 74 2.66 -10.20 13.12
CA ASP A 74 2.14 -9.48 14.28
C ASP A 74 0.91 -10.16 14.89
N PHE A 75 -0.01 -10.64 14.05
CA PHE A 75 -1.19 -11.39 14.49
C PHE A 75 -0.85 -12.78 15.03
N ALA A 76 0.12 -13.47 14.45
CA ALA A 76 0.60 -14.76 14.95
C ALA A 76 1.24 -14.63 16.34
N GLN A 77 1.90 -13.50 16.59
CA GLN A 77 2.55 -13.15 17.86
C GLN A 77 1.64 -12.34 18.80
N MET A 78 0.35 -12.20 18.48
CA MET A 78 -0.60 -11.50 19.34
C MET A 78 -0.73 -12.20 20.70
N VAL A 79 -0.73 -11.41 21.78
CA VAL A 79 -0.91 -11.93 23.14
C VAL A 79 -2.38 -12.29 23.36
N LYS A 80 -2.68 -13.60 23.38
CA LYS A 80 -4.05 -14.13 23.53
C LYS A 80 -4.35 -14.48 24.98
N ARG A 81 -4.47 -13.46 25.83
CA ARG A 81 -4.87 -13.65 27.23
C ARG A 81 -6.15 -12.88 27.51
N SER A 82 -7.01 -13.42 28.36
CA SER A 82 -8.29 -12.80 28.74
C SER A 82 -8.14 -11.57 29.63
N ASP A 83 -6.96 -11.39 30.25
CA ASP A 83 -6.61 -10.24 31.09
C ASP A 83 -5.82 -9.16 30.33
N VAL A 84 -5.60 -9.36 29.03
CA VAL A 84 -4.93 -8.43 28.14
C VAL A 84 -5.97 -7.82 27.22
N ASP A 85 -6.00 -6.49 27.20
CA ASP A 85 -6.98 -5.77 26.41
C ASP A 85 -6.52 -5.59 24.95
N TYR A 86 -7.48 -5.42 24.05
CA TYR A 86 -7.25 -5.10 22.65
C TYR A 86 -8.20 -3.96 22.25
N TYR A 87 -7.68 -3.04 21.45
CA TYR A 87 -8.45 -1.94 20.92
C TYR A 87 -8.96 -2.30 19.52
N VAL A 88 -10.27 -2.39 19.37
CA VAL A 88 -10.92 -2.32 18.07
C VAL A 88 -11.90 -1.17 18.18
N LYS A 89 -11.72 -0.15 17.34
CA LYS A 89 -12.56 1.04 17.36
C LYS A 89 -14.04 0.63 17.25
N SER A 90 -14.80 0.95 18.29
CA SER A 90 -16.25 0.73 18.41
C SER A 90 -16.88 2.05 18.83
N SER A 91 -18.08 2.35 18.30
CA SER A 91 -18.85 3.56 18.61
C SER A 91 -18.86 3.90 20.11
N ALA A 92 -18.70 5.19 20.42
CA ALA A 92 -18.74 5.76 21.76
C ALA A 92 -20.16 5.72 22.39
N ILE A 93 -21.20 5.37 21.62
CA ILE A 93 -22.57 5.27 22.10
C ILE A 93 -23.01 3.80 22.03
N PRO A 94 -23.16 3.10 23.16
CA PRO A 94 -23.76 1.77 23.17
C PRO A 94 -25.24 1.88 22.73
N PRO A 95 -25.69 1.10 21.73
CA PRO A 95 -27.11 1.05 21.42
C PRO A 95 -27.87 0.45 22.62
N PRO A 96 -29.16 0.84 22.82
CA PRO A 96 -29.99 0.38 23.95
C PRO A 96 -30.15 -1.15 24.04
N THR A 97 -29.79 -1.87 22.98
CA THR A 97 -30.03 -3.30 22.81
C THR A 97 -28.78 -4.16 22.92
N GLY A 98 -27.63 -3.62 23.37
CA GLY A 98 -26.43 -4.41 23.66
C GLY A 98 -25.73 -5.04 22.45
N VAL A 99 -26.30 -4.90 21.24
CA VAL A 99 -25.68 -5.35 19.98
C VAL A 99 -24.97 -4.16 19.34
N ARG A 100 -23.64 -4.13 19.43
CA ARG A 100 -22.80 -3.09 18.81
C ARG A 100 -22.86 -3.20 17.28
N ASN A 101 -23.84 -2.57 16.64
CA ASN A 101 -23.88 -2.40 15.19
C ASN A 101 -22.99 -1.22 14.76
N LEU A 102 -21.71 -1.57 14.68
CA LEU A 102 -20.66 -1.21 13.72
C LEU A 102 -21.07 -0.25 12.59
N LEU A 103 -20.61 1.00 12.66
CA LEU A 103 -20.13 1.85 11.55
C LEU A 103 -19.82 3.22 12.18
N GLN A 104 -18.57 3.43 12.60
CA GLN A 104 -18.13 4.72 13.14
C GLN A 104 -17.47 5.53 12.03
N ALA A 105 -17.79 6.83 11.96
CA ALA A 105 -17.19 7.71 10.96
C ALA A 105 -15.66 7.83 11.14
N GLY A 106 -14.95 7.86 10.01
CA GLY A 106 -13.49 7.97 9.95
C GLY A 106 -12.79 6.62 9.86
N ASN A 107 -11.47 6.66 9.71
CA ASN A 107 -10.68 5.46 9.46
C ASN A 107 -10.69 4.50 10.67
N ASP A 108 -10.74 3.20 10.35
CA ASP A 108 -10.69 2.15 11.35
C ASP A 108 -9.29 2.03 11.95
N THR A 109 -9.26 1.60 13.21
CA THR A 109 -8.03 1.40 13.95
C THR A 109 -8.17 0.15 14.80
N ILE A 110 -7.14 -0.69 14.73
CA ILE A 110 -6.98 -1.86 15.58
C ILE A 110 -5.64 -1.74 16.31
N ALA A 111 -5.60 -2.06 17.59
CA ALA A 111 -4.37 -2.20 18.35
C ALA A 111 -4.44 -3.38 19.32
N PHE A 112 -3.30 -4.01 19.54
CA PHE A 112 -3.17 -5.19 20.40
C PHE A 112 -1.74 -5.33 20.88
N TYR A 113 -1.57 -6.09 21.95
CA TYR A 113 -0.24 -6.47 22.42
C TYR A 113 0.30 -7.65 21.59
N SER A 114 1.57 -7.58 21.21
CA SER A 114 2.27 -8.62 20.45
C SER A 114 3.66 -8.88 21.06
N THR A 115 4.15 -10.12 20.95
CA THR A 115 5.52 -10.50 21.35
C THR A 115 6.57 -10.11 20.31
N VAL A 116 6.18 -9.32 19.30
CA VAL A 116 7.12 -8.67 18.38
C VAL A 116 7.87 -7.54 19.13
N PRO A 117 9.19 -7.40 18.96
CA PRO A 117 9.93 -6.28 19.54
C PRO A 117 9.40 -4.93 19.05
N GLY A 118 9.24 -3.98 19.97
CA GLY A 118 8.82 -2.60 19.67
C GLY A 118 9.93 -1.60 19.94
N TYR A 119 9.87 -0.45 19.26
CA TYR A 119 10.81 0.64 19.47
C TYR A 119 10.47 1.39 20.75
N TYR A 120 11.48 1.68 21.55
CA TYR A 120 11.35 2.38 22.82
C TYR A 120 11.61 3.87 22.60
N PRO A 121 10.85 4.79 23.25
CA PRO A 121 11.02 6.23 23.07
C PRO A 121 12.37 6.75 23.62
N SER A 122 13.00 6.05 24.57
CA SER A 122 14.38 6.31 24.99
C SER A 122 15.38 5.30 24.41
N THR A 123 16.58 5.77 24.07
CA THR A 123 17.57 5.02 23.30
C THR A 123 18.08 3.78 24.05
N GLY A 124 18.03 2.61 23.41
CA GLY A 124 18.85 1.44 23.75
C GLY A 124 18.15 0.27 24.45
N SER A 125 16.84 0.36 24.73
CA SER A 125 16.07 -0.77 25.29
C SER A 125 15.01 -1.25 24.31
N GLN A 126 14.81 -2.57 24.20
CA GLN A 126 13.68 -3.16 23.49
C GLN A 126 12.84 -3.93 24.50
N SER A 127 11.53 -3.70 24.49
CA SER A 127 10.61 -4.54 25.26
C SER A 127 10.31 -5.82 24.47
N PRO A 128 10.30 -7.00 25.11
CA PRO A 128 9.90 -8.26 24.46
C PRO A 128 8.40 -8.28 24.08
N VAL A 129 7.62 -7.32 24.58
CA VAL A 129 6.22 -7.11 24.22
C VAL A 129 6.04 -5.68 23.72
N SER A 130 5.32 -5.52 22.61
CA SER A 130 5.00 -4.23 22.03
C SER A 130 3.50 -4.04 21.85
N LEU A 131 3.08 -2.78 21.82
CA LEU A 131 1.81 -2.37 21.28
C LEU A 131 1.94 -2.26 19.77
N VAL A 132 1.23 -3.13 19.07
CA VAL A 132 1.08 -3.06 17.62
C VAL A 132 -0.27 -2.44 17.31
N ALA A 133 -0.29 -1.48 16.38
CA ALA A 133 -1.54 -0.90 15.90
C ALA A 133 -1.51 -0.71 14.40
N TYR A 134 -2.67 -0.84 13.76
CA TYR A 134 -2.89 -0.58 12.34
C TYR A 134 -3.99 0.44 12.18
N ARG A 135 -3.78 1.37 11.25
CA ARG A 135 -4.80 2.33 10.84
C ARG A 135 -4.63 2.73 9.39
N VAL A 136 -5.70 3.25 8.81
CA VAL A 136 -5.61 4.03 7.57
C VAL A 136 -5.45 5.50 7.96
N ASN A 137 -4.47 6.21 7.40
CA ASN A 137 -4.26 7.63 7.67
C ASN A 137 -5.11 8.54 6.77
N SER A 138 -5.02 9.86 6.94
CA SER A 138 -5.79 10.82 6.13
C SER A 138 -5.41 10.84 4.64
N GLN A 139 -4.27 10.25 4.28
CA GLN A 139 -3.81 10.08 2.89
C GLN A 139 -4.20 8.70 2.32
N ASN A 140 -5.10 7.98 3.01
CA ASN A 140 -5.56 6.64 2.68
C ASN A 140 -4.43 5.60 2.62
N LYS A 141 -3.34 5.84 3.35
CA LYS A 141 -2.22 4.91 3.49
C LYS A 141 -2.35 4.09 4.75
N LEU A 142 -1.97 2.82 4.66
CA LEU A 142 -1.88 1.97 5.82
C LEU A 142 -0.63 2.34 6.64
N GLU A 143 -0.82 2.57 7.93
CA GLU A 143 0.24 2.82 8.90
C GLU A 143 0.23 1.72 9.95
N ARG A 144 1.42 1.32 10.37
CA ARG A 144 1.64 0.40 11.49
C ARG A 144 2.40 1.11 12.59
N MET A 145 1.95 0.95 13.81
CA MET A 145 2.68 1.32 15.02
C MET A 145 3.32 0.08 15.64
N GLY A 146 4.53 0.23 16.19
CA GLY A 146 5.23 -0.83 16.91
C GLY A 146 5.96 -0.26 18.12
N LYS A 147 5.21 0.06 19.18
CA LYS A 147 5.72 0.78 20.34
C LYS A 147 6.09 -0.19 21.46
N GLY A 148 7.33 -0.12 21.92
CA GLY A 148 7.79 -0.85 23.11
C GLY A 148 7.15 -0.27 24.37
N LEU A 149 6.67 -1.13 25.25
CA LEU A 149 6.02 -0.71 26.50
C LEU A 149 6.86 -1.07 27.72
N VAL A 150 6.80 -0.21 28.72
CA VAL A 150 7.50 -0.40 30.00
C VAL A 150 6.69 -1.32 30.91
N TRP A 151 7.36 -2.04 31.81
CA TRP A 151 6.64 -2.72 32.89
C TRP A 151 6.05 -1.68 33.85
N ASN A 152 4.93 -2.02 34.47
CA ASN A 152 4.34 -1.19 35.50
C ASN A 152 5.39 -0.89 36.60
N ALA A 153 5.38 0.34 37.12
CA ALA A 153 6.31 0.90 38.11
C ALA A 153 7.77 1.14 37.65
N VAL A 154 8.12 0.92 36.37
CA VAL A 154 9.47 1.25 35.85
C VAL A 154 9.64 2.76 35.61
N SER A 155 8.57 3.44 35.19
CA SER A 155 8.56 4.86 34.87
C SER A 155 7.25 5.48 35.35
N THR A 156 7.31 6.74 35.77
CA THR A 156 6.11 7.53 36.12
C THR A 156 5.61 8.36 34.94
N THR A 157 6.36 8.41 33.84
CA THR A 157 6.05 9.20 32.64
C THR A 157 5.68 8.33 31.45
N ASP A 158 6.18 7.08 31.37
CA ASP A 158 5.89 6.17 30.27
C ASP A 158 4.65 5.32 30.56
N THR A 159 3.80 5.13 29.55
CA THR A 159 2.62 4.26 29.62
C THR A 159 3.03 2.79 29.74
N PRO A 160 2.68 2.09 30.84
CA PRO A 160 3.11 0.72 31.07
C PRO A 160 2.23 -0.30 30.36
N VAL A 161 2.69 -1.55 30.29
CA VAL A 161 1.82 -2.69 29.98
C VAL A 161 0.75 -2.82 31.07
N VAL A 162 -0.52 -2.65 30.70
CA VAL A 162 -1.66 -2.76 31.60
C VAL A 162 -2.33 -4.11 31.38
N PHE A 163 -2.47 -4.87 32.46
CA PHE A 163 -3.34 -6.04 32.53
C PHE A 163 -4.58 -5.63 33.33
N MET A 164 -5.76 -6.09 32.90
CA MET A 164 -7.06 -5.72 33.48
C MET A 164 -7.05 -5.77 35.04
N PRO A 165 -7.84 -4.89 35.69
CA PRO A 165 -9.26 -5.18 35.82
C PRO A 165 -10.08 -4.04 35.21
N ILE A 166 -11.00 -4.39 34.32
CA ILE A 166 -12.00 -3.57 33.60
C ILE A 166 -11.63 -3.33 32.10
N PRO A 167 -12.46 -3.80 31.13
CA PRO A 167 -12.15 -3.77 29.68
C PRO A 167 -12.24 -2.36 29.07
N LEU A 168 -11.47 -2.09 28.00
CA LEU A 168 -11.39 -0.77 27.33
C LEU A 168 -12.68 -0.28 26.64
N ALA A 169 -13.77 -1.06 26.66
CA ALA A 169 -15.01 -0.65 26.00
C ALA A 169 -16.29 -1.24 26.60
N SER A 170 -16.31 -1.82 27.80
CA SER A 170 -17.51 -2.44 28.36
C SER A 170 -18.16 -1.55 29.41
N PRO A 171 -19.33 -0.91 29.18
CA PRO A 171 -20.32 -0.96 30.24
C PRO A 171 -20.64 -2.44 30.36
N LEU A 172 -20.28 -3.07 31.48
CA LEU A 172 -20.96 -4.30 31.86
C LEU A 172 -22.47 -4.08 31.63
N PRO A 173 -23.28 -5.08 31.24
CA PRO A 173 -24.68 -5.04 31.63
C PRO A 173 -24.64 -4.91 33.15
N ILE A 174 -24.81 -3.70 33.65
CA ILE A 174 -24.66 -3.38 35.05
C ILE A 174 -25.86 -4.06 35.70
N ALA A 175 -25.68 -5.27 36.23
CA ALA A 175 -26.52 -5.72 37.31
C ALA A 175 -26.35 -4.66 38.40
N GLU A 176 -27.40 -3.87 38.62
CA GLU A 176 -27.52 -2.72 39.54
C GLU A 176 -26.34 -2.56 40.49
N LEU A 177 -25.34 -1.77 40.09
CA LEU A 177 -24.34 -1.30 41.06
C LEU A 177 -25.03 -0.24 41.96
N PRO A 178 -24.77 -0.26 43.27
CA PRO A 178 -25.35 0.71 44.19
C PRO A 178 -24.93 2.14 43.83
N SER A 179 -25.90 3.04 43.87
CA SER A 179 -25.72 4.48 43.69
C SER A 179 -24.89 5.09 44.83
N PRO A 180 -23.97 6.03 44.56
CA PRO A 180 -23.63 6.57 43.24
C PRO A 180 -22.65 5.66 42.49
N THR A 181 -22.97 5.35 41.23
CA THR A 181 -22.04 4.72 40.29
C THR A 181 -20.83 5.64 40.11
N PRO A 182 -19.58 5.19 40.38
CA PRO A 182 -18.41 5.93 39.95
C PRO A 182 -18.49 6.06 38.43
N ASP A 183 -18.48 7.28 37.92
CA ASP A 183 -18.40 7.57 36.48
C ASP A 183 -17.04 7.07 35.99
N PRO A 184 -16.96 5.92 35.27
CA PRO A 184 -15.69 5.52 34.71
C PRO A 184 -15.50 6.44 33.50
N THR A 185 -14.76 7.54 33.68
CA THR A 185 -14.22 8.27 32.53
C THR A 185 -13.38 7.25 31.76
N SER A 186 -13.93 6.74 30.66
CA SER A 186 -13.33 5.73 29.80
C SER A 186 -12.14 6.35 29.08
N THR A 187 -11.06 6.59 29.82
CA THR A 187 -9.80 7.03 29.26
C THR A 187 -9.15 5.77 28.71
N PRO A 188 -8.98 5.64 27.39
CA PRO A 188 -8.35 4.45 26.82
C PRO A 188 -6.96 4.31 27.43
N ALA A 189 -6.54 3.07 27.75
CA ALA A 189 -5.20 2.79 28.26
C ALA A 189 -4.10 3.36 27.34
N TRP A 190 -4.44 3.58 26.07
CA TRP A 190 -3.59 4.12 25.01
C TRP A 190 -4.29 5.30 24.31
N PRO A 191 -4.24 6.52 24.86
CA PRO A 191 -4.91 7.70 24.28
C PRO A 191 -4.44 8.03 22.86
N GLU A 192 -3.18 7.71 22.55
CA GLU A 192 -2.60 7.88 21.21
C GLU A 192 -3.31 7.04 20.14
N VAL A 193 -3.69 5.80 20.46
CA VAL A 193 -4.40 4.88 19.54
C VAL A 193 -5.82 5.37 19.27
N ALA A 194 -6.47 5.95 20.26
CA ALA A 194 -7.81 6.54 20.13
C ALA A 194 -7.80 7.91 19.44
N SER A 195 -6.63 8.53 19.27
CA SER A 195 -6.51 9.84 18.65
C SER A 195 -6.62 9.78 17.12
N THR A 196 -7.26 10.80 16.53
CA THR A 196 -7.32 10.99 15.08
C THR A 196 -6.09 11.71 14.52
N GLY A 197 -5.08 12.00 15.35
CA GLY A 197 -3.86 12.74 14.99
C GLY A 197 -2.75 11.87 14.42
N SER A 198 -1.57 12.43 14.15
CA SER A 198 -0.40 11.63 13.71
C SER A 198 0.15 10.76 14.85
N TRP A 199 0.56 9.52 14.57
CA TRP A 199 1.27 8.68 15.52
C TRP A 199 2.78 8.87 15.33
N SER A 200 3.48 9.35 16.35
CA SER A 200 4.94 9.54 16.29
C SER A 200 5.72 8.23 16.13
N ASP A 201 5.15 7.13 16.61
CA ASP A 201 5.80 5.82 16.68
C ASP A 201 5.30 4.87 15.57
N SER A 202 4.73 5.47 14.52
CA SER A 202 4.18 4.76 13.37
C SER A 202 5.05 4.92 12.13
N GLU A 203 4.98 3.90 11.28
CA GLU A 203 5.55 3.91 9.94
C GLU A 203 4.47 3.64 8.91
N ALA A 204 4.55 4.32 7.77
CA ALA A 204 3.72 4.00 6.62
C ALA A 204 4.21 2.68 6.01
N ILE A 205 3.31 1.71 5.81
CA ILE A 205 3.64 0.43 5.19
C ILE A 205 2.97 0.33 3.83
N GLY A 206 3.73 -0.16 2.83
CA GLY A 206 3.25 -0.32 1.47
C GLY A 206 2.74 0.99 0.87
N PRO A 207 3.55 2.08 0.87
CA PRO A 207 3.10 3.42 0.49
C PRO A 207 2.59 3.53 -0.96
N GLN A 208 2.89 2.53 -1.80
CA GLN A 208 2.46 2.44 -3.19
C GLN A 208 1.35 1.41 -3.42
N VAL A 209 0.94 0.65 -2.40
CA VAL A 209 -0.04 -0.46 -2.53
C VAL A 209 -1.40 -0.08 -1.99
N PHE A 210 -1.43 0.35 -0.74
CA PHE A 210 -2.67 0.70 -0.06
C PHE A 210 -2.78 2.21 -0.09
N ARG A 211 -3.21 2.73 -1.25
CA ARG A 211 -3.92 3.99 -1.32
C ARG A 211 -5.36 3.64 -1.62
N PHE A 212 -6.21 3.67 -0.59
CA PHE A 212 -7.64 3.50 -0.81
C PHE A 212 -8.14 4.77 -1.51
N GLU A 213 -8.19 4.74 -2.83
CA GLU A 213 -8.79 5.81 -3.63
C GLU A 213 -10.31 5.76 -3.46
N TYR A 214 -10.95 6.93 -3.49
CA TYR A 214 -12.40 7.09 -3.45
C TYR A 214 -12.89 7.49 -4.84
#